data_AF-A0A2P5I714-F1
#
_entry.id   AF-A0A2P5I714-F1
#
_cell.length_a   1.000
_cell.length_b   1.000
_cell.length_c   1.000
_cell.angle_alpha   90.00
_cell.angle_beta   90.00
_cell.angle_gamma   90.00
#
_symmetry.space_group_name_H-M   'P 1'
#
loop_
_entity.id
_entity.type
_entity.pdbx_description
1 polymer ?
#
loop_
_entity_poly.entity_id
_entity_poly.type
_entity_poly.pdbx_seq_one_letter_code
_entity_poly.pdbx_strand_id
1 'polypeptide(L)'
;MVILDKVSNGYRELILPMALQDEVLCRAVAVVAAQHLTYACSQGNPALELAAEKGRTAVISRLRKDALLESKVFNEFTWATLIVLLVGETVTGNAEYSFLVQMLLCLSNNNIIRNKESRLARFLRSQTHMFTMLGQPFVEEEDGVRFIQQTYNGFNDWLLCEGLPTDCQDSRNVSLIRPCFTEACNIYLGRATTDHEQDLAIKRLIQLVSQVDSDAPTAHTLVWVCFIAGAETNDPQQREFFVARMNETYQRTRFRNIPAAVQSLERIWMRKAGQKWTSCLPELTQVLVM
;
A
#
# COMPACT_ATOMS: atom_id res chain seq x y z
N MET A 1 6.56 1.34 0.02
CA MET A 1 6.55 2.79 0.25
C MET A 1 7.13 3.06 1.63
N VAL A 2 7.86 4.15 1.83
CA VAL A 2 8.32 4.57 3.16
C VAL A 2 7.46 5.71 3.68
N ILE A 3 7.34 5.82 5.00
CA ILE A 3 6.60 6.89 5.66
C ILE A 3 7.34 8.21 5.58
N LEU A 4 8.68 8.15 5.63
CA LEU A 4 9.55 9.31 5.57
C LEU A 4 10.85 8.96 4.86
N ASP A 5 11.17 9.69 3.79
CA ASP A 5 12.42 9.51 3.05
C ASP A 5 13.54 10.45 3.54
N LYS A 6 13.92 10.34 4.82
CA LYS A 6 15.00 11.16 5.40
C LYS A 6 16.01 10.38 6.25
N VAL A 7 15.55 9.45 7.08
CA VAL A 7 16.42 8.80 8.08
C VAL A 7 16.93 7.44 7.60
N SER A 8 16.03 6.47 7.52
CA SER A 8 16.32 5.10 7.08
C SER A 8 15.37 4.75 5.96
N ASN A 9 15.89 4.47 4.76
CA ASN A 9 15.09 4.08 3.61
C ASN A 9 15.61 2.76 3.05
N GLY A 10 14.93 1.66 3.37
CA GLY A 10 15.31 0.33 2.91
C GLY A 10 15.26 0.14 1.39
N TYR A 11 14.49 0.95 0.65
CA TYR A 11 14.57 0.94 -0.81
C TYR A 11 15.91 1.49 -1.29
N ARG A 12 16.37 2.61 -0.73
CA ARG A 12 17.67 3.20 -1.09
C ARG A 12 18.85 2.38 -0.59
N GLU A 13 18.76 1.87 0.63
CA GLU A 13 19.90 1.27 1.34
C GLU A 13 20.03 -0.24 1.13
N LEU A 14 18.94 -0.93 0.75
CA LEU A 14 18.94 -2.38 0.58
C LEU A 14 18.54 -2.77 -0.85
N ILE A 15 17.41 -2.29 -1.35
CA ILE A 15 16.88 -2.70 -2.66
C ILE A 15 17.79 -2.22 -3.80
N LEU A 16 18.22 -0.94 -3.81
CA LEU A 16 19.10 -0.44 -4.87
C LEU A 16 20.45 -1.19 -4.95
N PRO A 17 21.18 -1.44 -3.84
CA PRO A 17 22.38 -2.27 -3.89
C PRO A 17 22.13 -3.72 -4.34
N MET A 18 21.00 -4.31 -3.96
CA MET A 18 20.61 -5.65 -4.43
C MET A 18 20.31 -5.67 -5.93
N ALA A 19 19.70 -4.62 -6.45
CA ALA A 19 19.39 -4.50 -7.87
C ALA A 19 20.65 -4.48 -8.76
N LEU A 20 21.81 -4.11 -8.22
CA LEU A 20 23.08 -4.20 -8.95
C LEU A 20 23.59 -5.66 -9.08
N GLN A 21 23.04 -6.58 -8.29
CA GLN A 21 23.48 -7.98 -8.20
C GLN A 21 22.54 -8.95 -8.92
N ASP A 22 21.30 -8.55 -9.21
CA ASP A 22 20.29 -9.40 -9.84
C ASP A 22 19.58 -8.68 -11.00
N GLU A 23 19.61 -9.30 -12.19
CA GLU A 23 19.08 -8.70 -13.42
C GLU A 23 17.55 -8.48 -13.35
N VAL A 24 16.82 -9.39 -12.71
CA VAL A 24 15.36 -9.33 -12.64
C VAL A 24 14.93 -8.19 -11.74
N LEU A 25 15.55 -8.06 -10.56
CA LEU A 25 15.33 -6.97 -9.64
C LEU A 25 15.75 -5.63 -10.24
N CYS A 26 16.91 -5.56 -10.91
CA CYS A 26 17.37 -4.38 -11.64
C CYS A 26 16.31 -3.88 -12.63
N ARG A 27 15.80 -4.80 -13.45
CA ARG A 27 14.78 -4.52 -14.45
C ARG A 27 13.48 -4.06 -13.79
N ALA A 28 13.05 -4.69 -12.69
CA ALA A 28 11.86 -4.27 -11.96
C ALA A 28 11.99 -2.84 -11.41
N VAL A 29 13.13 -2.49 -10.82
CA VAL A 29 13.41 -1.11 -10.35
C VAL A 29 13.35 -0.11 -11.51
N ALA A 30 13.99 -0.43 -12.64
CA ALA A 30 13.99 0.44 -13.82
C ALA A 30 12.58 0.62 -14.41
N VAL A 31 11.77 -0.45 -14.47
CA VAL A 31 10.38 -0.42 -14.92
C VAL A 31 9.55 0.50 -14.04
N VAL A 32 9.58 0.33 -12.73
CA VAL A 32 8.78 1.14 -11.80
C VAL A 32 9.21 2.61 -11.82
N ALA A 33 10.51 2.87 -11.95
CA ALA A 33 11.02 4.23 -12.14
C ALA A 33 10.50 4.85 -13.46
N ALA A 34 10.53 4.11 -14.56
CA ALA A 34 10.00 4.56 -15.86
C ALA A 34 8.48 4.82 -15.82
N GLN A 35 7.71 3.96 -15.12
CA GLN A 35 6.28 4.17 -14.88
C GLN A 35 6.06 5.48 -14.13
N HIS A 36 6.77 5.71 -13.03
CA HIS A 36 6.62 6.92 -12.23
C HIS A 36 6.99 8.18 -13.02
N LEU A 37 8.11 8.16 -13.75
CA LEU A 37 8.55 9.29 -14.58
C LEU A 37 7.57 9.62 -15.71
N THR A 38 6.91 8.60 -16.27
CA THR A 38 5.86 8.79 -17.29
C THR A 38 4.71 9.64 -16.74
N TYR A 39 4.25 9.36 -15.52
CA TYR A 39 3.10 10.06 -14.93
C TYR A 39 3.46 11.33 -14.15
N ALA A 40 4.74 11.48 -13.76
CA ALA A 40 5.23 12.70 -13.12
C ALA A 40 5.37 13.87 -14.11
N CYS A 41 5.58 13.61 -15.39
CA CYS A 41 5.69 14.64 -16.42
C CYS A 41 4.29 15.04 -16.93
N SER A 42 3.99 16.35 -16.96
CA SER A 42 2.68 16.89 -17.34
C SER A 42 2.21 16.55 -18.76
N GLN A 43 3.13 16.17 -19.65
CA GLN A 43 2.82 15.75 -21.04
C GLN A 43 2.88 14.24 -21.26
N GLY A 44 3.19 13.45 -20.22
CA GLY A 44 3.52 12.03 -20.39
C GLY A 44 4.82 11.81 -21.17
N ASN A 45 5.30 10.57 -21.21
CA ASN A 45 6.36 10.17 -22.12
C ASN A 45 6.02 8.79 -22.72
N PRO A 46 5.40 8.75 -23.91
CA PRO A 46 4.94 7.50 -24.52
C PRO A 46 6.07 6.48 -24.74
N ALA A 47 7.31 6.94 -24.93
CA ALA A 47 8.45 6.04 -25.08
C ALA A 47 8.81 5.35 -23.75
N LEU A 48 8.76 6.07 -22.63
CA LEU A 48 8.95 5.50 -21.30
C LEU A 48 7.80 4.57 -20.91
N GLU A 49 6.56 4.93 -21.27
CA GLU A 49 5.38 4.09 -21.04
C GLU A 49 5.52 2.74 -21.76
N LEU A 50 5.86 2.77 -23.05
CA LEU A 50 6.06 1.56 -23.84
C LEU A 50 7.23 0.71 -23.32
N ALA A 51 8.33 1.36 -22.91
CA ALA A 51 9.49 0.67 -22.34
C ALA A 51 9.16 0.02 -20.99
N ALA A 52 8.42 0.72 -20.14
CA ALA A 52 7.94 0.22 -18.86
C ALA A 52 7.03 -1.00 -19.04
N GLU A 53 6.08 -0.94 -19.96
CA GLU A 53 5.15 -2.05 -20.20
C GLU A 53 5.86 -3.31 -20.73
N LYS A 54 6.76 -3.13 -21.72
CA LYS A 54 7.60 -4.23 -22.23
C LYS A 54 8.48 -4.82 -21.12
N GLY A 55 9.09 -3.96 -20.31
CA GLY A 55 9.93 -4.38 -19.20
C GLY A 55 9.15 -5.13 -18.13
N ARG A 56 7.96 -4.64 -17.74
CA ARG A 56 7.05 -5.29 -16.80
C ARG A 56 6.67 -6.68 -17.29
N THR A 57 6.20 -6.78 -18.54
CA THR A 57 5.86 -8.07 -19.15
C THR A 57 7.04 -9.04 -19.07
N ALA A 58 8.25 -8.60 -19.40
CA ALA A 58 9.45 -9.44 -19.34
C ALA A 58 9.77 -9.91 -17.90
N VAL A 59 9.63 -9.04 -16.89
CA VAL A 59 9.82 -9.40 -15.48
C VAL A 59 8.78 -10.44 -15.05
N ILE A 60 7.50 -10.22 -15.32
CA ILE A 60 6.42 -11.16 -14.96
C ILE A 60 6.60 -12.51 -15.66
N SER A 61 6.92 -12.51 -16.96
CA SER A 61 7.22 -13.74 -17.70
C SER A 61 8.40 -14.50 -17.09
N ARG A 62 9.43 -13.78 -16.64
CA ARG A 62 10.59 -14.40 -15.99
C ARG A 62 10.23 -14.99 -14.64
N LEU A 63 9.50 -14.25 -13.79
CA LEU A 63 9.01 -14.74 -12.49
C LEU A 63 8.14 -15.99 -12.66
N ARG A 64 7.23 -16.01 -13.64
CA ARG A 64 6.41 -17.19 -13.95
C ARG A 64 7.24 -18.38 -14.40
N LYS A 65 8.28 -18.16 -15.21
CA LYS A 65 9.20 -19.23 -15.63
C LYS A 65 10.00 -19.77 -14.46
N ASP A 66 10.51 -18.90 -13.60
CA ASP A 66 11.28 -19.29 -12.43
C ASP A 66 10.38 -19.96 -11.37
N ALA A 67 9.08 -19.61 -11.30
CA ALA A 67 8.06 -20.29 -10.48
C ALA A 67 7.92 -21.79 -10.76
N LEU A 68 8.24 -22.24 -11.98
CA LEU A 68 8.25 -23.66 -12.36
C LEU A 68 9.44 -24.44 -11.78
N LEU A 69 10.43 -23.74 -11.23
CA LEU A 69 11.65 -24.32 -10.67
C LEU A 69 11.77 -23.89 -9.21
N GLU A 70 11.23 -24.67 -8.27
CA GLU A 70 11.13 -24.33 -6.84
C GLU A 70 12.44 -23.75 -6.24
N SER A 71 13.60 -24.27 -6.66
CA SER A 71 14.92 -23.82 -6.19
C SER A 71 15.28 -22.37 -6.54
N LYS A 72 14.59 -21.77 -7.52
CA LYS A 72 14.79 -20.38 -7.95
C LYS A 72 13.75 -19.41 -7.43
N VAL A 73 12.62 -19.90 -6.92
CA VAL A 73 11.51 -19.05 -6.48
C VAL A 73 11.79 -18.42 -5.13
N PHE A 74 12.19 -19.25 -4.17
CA PHE A 74 12.27 -18.87 -2.77
C PHE A 74 13.62 -18.23 -2.43
N ASN A 75 13.84 -17.00 -2.87
CA ASN A 75 15.01 -16.21 -2.53
C ASN A 75 14.68 -14.72 -2.27
N GLU A 76 15.64 -14.00 -1.69
CA GLU A 76 15.49 -12.58 -1.29
C GLU A 76 15.36 -11.62 -2.49
N PHE A 77 15.88 -11.96 -3.68
CA PHE A 77 15.72 -11.17 -4.90
C PHE A 77 14.32 -11.27 -5.49
N THR A 78 13.74 -12.48 -5.51
CA THR A 78 12.33 -12.67 -5.89
C THR A 78 11.41 -11.91 -4.94
N TRP A 79 11.70 -11.96 -3.63
CA TRP A 79 10.95 -11.19 -2.63
C TRP A 79 11.01 -9.69 -2.90
N ALA A 80 12.22 -9.15 -3.04
CA ALA A 80 12.46 -7.75 -3.34
C ALA A 80 11.76 -7.34 -4.66
N THR A 81 11.80 -8.20 -5.67
CA THR A 81 11.17 -7.95 -6.98
C THR A 81 9.66 -7.81 -6.84
N LEU A 82 9.00 -8.71 -6.11
CA LEU A 82 7.55 -8.64 -5.88
C LEU A 82 7.16 -7.35 -5.11
N ILE A 83 7.94 -6.97 -4.10
CA ILE A 83 7.75 -5.71 -3.35
C ILE A 83 7.88 -4.50 -4.27
N VAL A 84 8.88 -4.48 -5.15
CA VAL A 84 9.08 -3.38 -6.12
C VAL A 84 7.93 -3.32 -7.11
N LEU A 85 7.49 -4.46 -7.66
CA LEU A 85 6.35 -4.50 -8.59
C LEU A 85 5.06 -4.01 -7.93
N LEU A 86 4.81 -4.34 -6.66
CA LEU A 86 3.67 -3.82 -5.91
C LEU A 86 3.72 -2.31 -5.69
N VAL A 87 4.92 -1.72 -5.52
CA VAL A 87 5.07 -0.24 -5.59
C VAL A 87 4.72 0.27 -6.98
N GLY A 88 5.07 -0.47 -8.05
CA GLY A 88 4.62 -0.17 -9.41
C GLY A 88 3.09 -0.11 -9.53
N GLU A 89 2.36 -1.03 -8.88
CA GLU A 89 0.90 -1.03 -8.89
C GLU A 89 0.31 0.24 -8.27
N THR A 90 0.93 0.80 -7.23
CA THR A 90 0.46 2.07 -6.64
C THR A 90 0.67 3.23 -7.61
N VAL A 91 1.78 3.22 -8.35
CA VAL A 91 2.08 4.23 -9.37
C VAL A 91 1.09 4.16 -10.54
N THR A 92 0.82 2.97 -11.07
CA THR A 92 -0.02 2.80 -12.27
C THR A 92 -1.51 2.74 -11.96
N GLY A 93 -1.89 2.34 -10.75
CA GLY A 93 -3.27 2.02 -10.38
C GLY A 93 -3.83 0.79 -11.12
N ASN A 94 -2.97 -0.20 -11.39
CA ASN A 94 -3.36 -1.38 -12.16
C ASN A 94 -4.11 -2.40 -11.25
N ALA A 95 -5.05 -3.13 -11.85
CA ALA A 95 -5.94 -4.08 -11.18
C ALA A 95 -5.28 -5.43 -10.87
N GLU A 96 -4.12 -5.72 -11.46
CA GLU A 96 -3.42 -7.00 -11.32
C GLU A 96 -2.67 -7.18 -9.98
N TYR A 97 -2.74 -6.21 -9.08
CA TYR A 97 -2.02 -6.24 -7.80
C TYR A 97 -2.35 -7.47 -6.94
N SER A 98 -3.59 -7.99 -7.01
CA SER A 98 -4.04 -9.12 -6.18
C SER A 98 -3.19 -10.38 -6.43
N PHE A 99 -2.81 -10.63 -7.69
CA PHE A 99 -1.90 -11.72 -8.05
C PHE A 99 -0.50 -11.52 -7.46
N LEU A 100 0.01 -10.29 -7.47
CA LEU A 100 1.32 -9.97 -6.88
C LEU A 100 1.31 -10.12 -5.36
N VAL A 101 0.23 -9.71 -4.68
CA VAL A 101 0.06 -9.90 -3.23
C VAL A 101 -0.01 -11.40 -2.90
N GLN A 102 -0.73 -12.19 -3.68
CA GLN A 102 -0.82 -13.63 -3.45
C GLN A 102 0.54 -14.33 -3.63
N MET A 103 1.28 -13.99 -4.69
CA MET A 103 2.65 -14.50 -4.87
C MET A 103 3.57 -14.09 -3.72
N LEU A 104 3.43 -12.86 -3.22
CA LEU A 104 4.20 -12.37 -2.07
C LEU A 104 3.91 -13.18 -0.81
N LEU A 105 2.64 -13.50 -0.54
CA LEU A 105 2.22 -14.34 0.59
C LEU A 105 2.76 -15.76 0.50
N CYS A 106 2.64 -16.40 -0.67
CA CYS A 106 3.20 -17.73 -0.90
C CYS A 106 4.71 -17.75 -0.65
N LEU A 107 5.42 -16.72 -1.08
CA LEU A 107 6.86 -16.59 -0.89
C LEU A 107 7.23 -16.34 0.58
N SER A 108 6.54 -15.41 1.26
CA SER A 108 6.87 -15.02 2.64
C SER A 108 6.60 -16.12 3.67
N ASN A 109 5.67 -17.04 3.37
CA ASN A 109 5.36 -18.19 4.21
C ASN A 109 6.41 -19.31 4.12
N ASN A 110 7.39 -19.21 3.22
CA ASN A 110 8.45 -20.20 3.11
C ASN A 110 9.47 -20.09 4.28
N ASN A 111 9.66 -21.20 5.00
CA ASN A 111 10.50 -21.26 6.21
C ASN A 111 11.99 -20.92 5.97
N ILE A 112 12.51 -21.14 4.76
CA ILE A 112 13.93 -20.90 4.43
C ILE A 112 14.28 -19.42 4.54
N ILE A 113 13.36 -18.54 4.13
CA ILE A 113 13.55 -17.10 4.13
C ILE A 113 13.05 -16.48 5.43
N ARG A 114 11.98 -17.06 6.01
CA ARG A 114 11.35 -16.57 7.25
C ARG A 114 12.30 -16.50 8.45
N ASN A 115 13.24 -17.45 8.57
CA ASN A 115 14.11 -17.59 9.74
C ASN A 115 15.40 -16.76 9.68
N LYS A 116 15.62 -15.97 8.62
CA LYS A 116 16.79 -15.06 8.56
C LYS A 116 16.56 -13.86 9.49
N GLU A 117 17.54 -13.57 10.34
CA GLU A 117 17.57 -12.38 11.22
C GLU A 117 18.42 -11.24 10.64
N SER A 118 18.39 -11.06 9.32
CA SER A 118 19.12 -9.97 8.67
C SER A 118 18.31 -8.66 8.65
N ARG A 119 19.00 -7.52 8.53
CA ARG A 119 18.35 -6.21 8.28
C ARG A 119 17.47 -6.26 7.03
N LEU A 120 17.93 -6.95 6.00
CA LEU A 120 17.18 -7.19 4.76
C LEU A 120 15.90 -8.00 5.01
N ALA A 121 16.00 -9.13 5.70
CA ALA A 121 14.85 -9.97 6.01
C ALA A 121 13.80 -9.21 6.85
N ARG A 122 14.23 -8.40 7.83
CA ARG A 122 13.33 -7.51 8.58
C ARG A 122 12.63 -6.50 7.67
N PHE A 123 13.35 -5.84 6.79
CA PHE A 123 12.77 -4.90 5.83
C PHE A 123 11.76 -5.57 4.89
N LEU A 124 12.11 -6.71 4.29
CA LEU A 124 11.22 -7.44 3.38
C LEU A 124 9.95 -7.93 4.10
N ARG A 125 10.07 -8.47 5.32
CA ARG A 125 8.92 -8.85 6.16
C ARG A 125 8.03 -7.64 6.48
N SER A 126 8.63 -6.54 6.88
CA SER A 126 7.93 -5.28 7.19
C SER A 126 7.13 -4.77 5.98
N GLN A 127 7.74 -4.74 4.79
CA GLN A 127 7.03 -4.36 3.56
C GLN A 127 5.94 -5.37 3.17
N THR A 128 6.17 -6.67 3.36
CA THR A 128 5.12 -7.69 3.14
C THR A 128 3.94 -7.46 4.06
N HIS A 129 4.15 -7.29 5.36
CA HIS A 129 3.06 -7.03 6.30
C HIS A 129 2.26 -5.79 5.91
N MET A 130 2.93 -4.71 5.48
CA MET A 130 2.25 -3.52 4.98
C MET A 130 1.38 -3.83 3.75
N PHE A 131 1.94 -4.44 2.71
CA PHE A 131 1.18 -4.76 1.49
C PHE A 131 0.02 -5.72 1.75
N THR A 132 0.20 -6.71 2.63
CA THR A 132 -0.86 -7.68 2.92
C THR A 132 -1.94 -7.08 3.81
N MET A 133 -1.57 -6.28 4.83
CA MET A 133 -2.55 -5.61 5.69
C MET A 133 -3.42 -4.64 4.90
N LEU A 134 -2.81 -3.85 4.00
CA LEU A 134 -3.52 -2.85 3.22
C LEU A 134 -4.25 -3.48 2.02
N GLY A 135 -3.68 -4.50 1.37
CA GLY A 135 -4.20 -5.08 0.14
C GLY A 135 -5.27 -6.16 0.34
N GLN A 136 -5.18 -6.99 1.38
CA GLN A 136 -6.07 -8.14 1.58
C GLN A 136 -7.56 -7.77 1.80
N PRO A 137 -7.91 -6.65 2.47
CA PRO A 137 -9.30 -6.17 2.55
C PRO A 137 -10.00 -6.04 1.19
N PHE A 138 -9.25 -5.85 0.12
CA PHE A 138 -9.77 -5.68 -1.24
C PHE A 138 -9.79 -6.97 -2.06
N VAL A 139 -9.26 -8.07 -1.52
CA VAL A 139 -9.27 -9.39 -2.17
C VAL A 139 -10.42 -10.22 -1.62
N GLU A 140 -10.51 -10.32 -0.29
CA GLU A 140 -11.55 -11.08 0.39
C GLU A 140 -11.79 -10.52 1.80
N GLU A 141 -13.05 -10.40 2.22
CA GLU A 141 -13.40 -9.81 3.52
C GLU A 141 -12.81 -10.61 4.69
N GLU A 142 -12.86 -11.95 4.62
CA GLU A 142 -12.33 -12.85 5.65
C GLU A 142 -10.82 -12.70 5.83
N ASP A 143 -10.07 -12.66 4.73
CA ASP A 143 -8.64 -12.42 4.76
C ASP A 143 -8.32 -11.00 5.26
N GLY A 144 -9.09 -9.99 4.82
CA GLY A 144 -8.99 -8.62 5.34
C GLY A 144 -9.13 -8.55 6.86
N VAL A 145 -10.15 -9.19 7.43
CA VAL A 145 -10.34 -9.29 8.89
C VAL A 145 -9.14 -9.97 9.54
N ARG A 146 -8.70 -11.12 9.01
CA ARG A 146 -7.59 -11.90 9.57
C ARG A 146 -6.29 -11.09 9.59
N PHE A 147 -5.89 -10.49 8.47
CA PHE A 147 -4.64 -9.74 8.36
C PHE A 147 -4.66 -8.44 9.16
N ILE A 148 -5.79 -7.73 9.19
CA ILE A 148 -5.94 -6.53 10.04
C ILE A 148 -5.83 -6.92 11.52
N GLN A 149 -6.53 -7.96 11.99
CA GLN A 149 -6.46 -8.41 13.39
C GLN A 149 -5.05 -8.87 13.79
N GLN A 150 -4.36 -9.62 12.93
CA GLN A 150 -2.98 -10.05 13.17
C GLN A 150 -2.03 -8.84 13.29
N THR A 151 -2.25 -7.81 12.49
CA THR A 151 -1.41 -6.61 12.46
C THR A 151 -1.82 -5.58 13.51
N TYR A 152 -3.06 -5.64 14.02
CA TYR A 152 -3.61 -4.70 15.00
C TYR A 152 -2.78 -4.64 16.29
N ASN A 153 -2.19 -5.76 16.68
CA ASN A 153 -1.29 -5.86 17.84
C ASN A 153 0.19 -5.55 17.48
N GLY A 154 0.51 -5.32 16.20
CA GLY A 154 1.86 -5.40 15.65
C GLY A 154 2.23 -4.32 14.62
N PHE A 155 1.50 -3.20 14.57
CA PHE A 155 1.80 -2.02 13.72
C PHE A 155 3.26 -1.52 13.77
N ASN A 156 4.03 -1.97 14.75
CA ASN A 156 5.39 -1.51 15.01
C ASN A 156 6.31 -1.73 13.79
N ASP A 157 6.25 -2.83 13.06
CA ASP A 157 7.38 -3.18 12.20
C ASP A 157 7.55 -2.32 10.93
N TRP A 158 6.48 -1.72 10.40
CA TRP A 158 6.55 -0.87 9.19
C TRP A 158 6.17 0.59 9.44
N LEU A 159 5.49 0.90 10.56
CA LEU A 159 5.22 2.27 11.00
C LEU A 159 6.37 2.92 11.79
N LEU A 160 7.45 2.19 12.07
CA LEU A 160 8.62 2.73 12.77
C LEU A 160 9.57 3.48 11.83
N CYS A 161 9.84 4.74 12.18
CA CYS A 161 10.98 5.49 11.65
C CYS A 161 12.10 5.49 12.70
N GLU A 162 12.96 4.47 12.67
CA GLU A 162 14.13 4.38 13.56
C GLU A 162 15.08 5.57 13.33
N GLY A 163 15.59 6.16 14.42
CA GLY A 163 16.60 7.22 14.36
C GLY A 163 16.07 8.65 14.20
N LEU A 164 14.76 8.88 14.28
CA LEU A 164 14.22 10.23 14.34
C LEU A 164 14.52 10.90 15.70
N PRO A 165 14.98 12.16 15.72
CA PRO A 165 15.07 12.94 16.96
C PRO A 165 13.69 13.09 17.62
N THR A 166 13.60 12.85 18.93
CA THR A 166 12.35 12.74 19.70
C THR A 166 11.45 13.98 19.57
N ASP A 167 12.03 15.17 19.35
CA ASP A 167 11.31 16.46 19.38
C ASP A 167 11.21 17.18 18.02
N CYS A 168 11.52 16.50 16.90
CA CYS A 168 11.38 17.12 15.58
C CYS A 168 9.93 17.05 15.04
N GLN A 169 9.59 17.98 14.13
CA GLN A 169 8.27 18.01 13.48
C GLN A 169 7.94 16.68 12.79
N ASP A 170 8.93 16.03 12.17
CA ASP A 170 8.76 14.73 11.52
C ASP A 170 8.39 13.63 12.53
N SER A 171 8.95 13.65 13.75
CA SER A 171 8.59 12.72 14.84
C SER A 171 7.13 12.90 15.27
N ARG A 172 6.68 14.16 15.42
CA ARG A 172 5.27 14.46 15.75
C ARG A 172 4.33 13.97 14.65
N ASN A 173 4.66 14.25 13.38
CA ASN A 173 3.86 13.80 12.24
C ASN A 173 3.75 12.27 12.20
N VAL A 174 4.87 11.55 12.37
CA VAL A 174 4.89 10.07 12.44
C VAL A 174 4.05 9.56 13.62
N SER A 175 4.08 10.24 14.77
CA SER A 175 3.28 9.85 15.94
C SER A 175 1.77 9.94 15.71
N LEU A 176 1.32 10.80 14.78
CA LEU A 176 -0.08 10.93 14.40
C LEU A 176 -0.55 9.86 13.41
N ILE A 177 0.36 9.28 12.61
CA ILE A 177 0.01 8.27 11.60
C ILE A 177 -0.53 6.99 12.25
N ARG A 178 0.11 6.52 13.33
CA ARG A 178 -0.30 5.27 13.99
C ARG A 178 -1.74 5.33 14.52
N PRO A 179 -2.16 6.34 15.30
CA PRO A 179 -3.56 6.49 15.70
C PRO A 179 -4.54 6.52 14.52
N CYS A 180 -4.17 7.16 13.40
CA CYS A 180 -5.01 7.18 12.20
C CYS A 180 -5.26 5.77 11.65
N PHE A 181 -4.21 4.94 11.56
CA PHE A 181 -4.34 3.55 11.14
C PHE A 181 -5.13 2.71 12.14
N THR A 182 -4.92 2.92 13.45
CA THR A 182 -5.69 2.21 14.48
C THR A 182 -7.18 2.48 14.35
N GLU A 183 -7.60 3.74 14.18
CA GLU A 183 -9.01 4.09 13.98
C GLU A 183 -9.57 3.54 12.66
N ALA A 184 -8.82 3.60 11.55
CA ALA A 184 -9.25 3.00 10.29
C ALA A 184 -9.43 1.48 10.40
N CYS A 185 -8.53 0.78 11.10
CA CYS A 185 -8.69 -0.64 11.37
C CYS A 185 -9.92 -0.93 12.24
N ASN A 186 -10.20 -0.12 13.25
CA ASN A 186 -11.43 -0.25 14.05
C ASN A 186 -12.68 -0.09 13.20
N ILE A 187 -12.70 0.90 12.30
CA ILE A 187 -13.81 1.13 11.37
C ILE A 187 -14.04 -0.12 10.50
N TYR A 188 -12.99 -0.62 9.84
CA TYR A 188 -13.10 -1.79 8.98
C TYR A 188 -13.57 -3.03 9.77
N LEU A 189 -12.92 -3.33 10.90
CA LEU A 189 -13.25 -4.51 11.72
C LEU A 189 -14.65 -4.42 12.30
N GLY A 190 -15.07 -3.25 12.78
CA GLY A 190 -16.42 -3.03 13.31
C GLY A 190 -17.48 -3.30 12.25
N ARG A 191 -17.30 -2.77 11.03
CA ARG A 191 -18.23 -3.05 9.92
C ARG A 191 -18.23 -4.53 9.53
N ALA A 192 -17.06 -5.11 9.27
CA ALA A 192 -16.95 -6.48 8.78
C ALA A 192 -17.49 -7.51 9.80
N THR A 193 -17.11 -7.37 11.08
CA THR A 193 -17.39 -8.40 12.10
C THR A 193 -18.70 -8.20 12.84
N THR A 194 -19.07 -6.96 13.18
CA THR A 194 -20.25 -6.69 14.02
C THR A 194 -21.35 -5.94 13.28
N ASP A 195 -21.08 -5.41 12.08
CA ASP A 195 -21.99 -4.57 11.28
C ASP A 195 -22.47 -3.29 12.01
N HIS A 196 -21.74 -2.85 13.02
CA HIS A 196 -22.10 -1.64 13.77
C HIS A 196 -21.69 -0.38 13.00
N GLU A 197 -22.46 0.69 13.17
CA GLU A 197 -22.10 2.03 12.68
C GLU A 197 -20.86 2.57 13.39
N GLN A 198 -19.97 3.20 12.64
CA GLN A 198 -18.66 3.66 13.13
C GLN A 198 -18.55 5.18 13.25
N ASP A 199 -19.67 5.89 13.42
CA ASP A 199 -19.74 7.37 13.45
C ASP A 199 -18.75 8.03 14.40
N LEU A 200 -18.59 7.48 15.61
CA LEU A 200 -17.65 8.02 16.59
C LEU A 200 -16.19 7.84 16.16
N ALA A 201 -15.86 6.68 15.59
CA ALA A 201 -14.52 6.40 15.07
C ALA A 201 -14.20 7.30 13.87
N ILE A 202 -15.17 7.54 12.97
CA ILE A 202 -15.02 8.48 11.85
C ILE A 202 -14.73 9.89 12.36
N LYS A 203 -15.50 10.40 13.34
CA LYS A 203 -15.27 11.74 13.91
C LYS A 203 -13.88 11.88 14.54
N ARG A 204 -13.44 10.86 15.29
CA ARG A 204 -12.07 10.81 15.85
C ARG A 204 -11.02 10.81 14.75
N LEU A 205 -11.25 10.03 13.69
CA LEU A 205 -10.32 9.93 12.58
C LEU A 205 -10.21 11.25 11.81
N ILE A 206 -11.32 11.97 11.59
CA ILE A 206 -11.29 13.32 11.01
C ILE A 206 -10.43 14.27 11.87
N GLN A 207 -10.58 14.23 13.20
CA GLN A 207 -9.77 15.05 14.11
C GLN A 207 -8.27 14.69 14.03
N LEU A 208 -7.92 13.41 13.91
CA LEU A 208 -6.54 12.96 13.79
C LEU A 208 -5.93 13.35 12.42
N VAL A 209 -6.64 13.09 11.32
CA VAL A 209 -6.19 13.43 9.96
C VAL A 209 -6.04 14.95 9.80
N SER A 210 -6.90 15.74 10.42
CA SER A 210 -6.83 17.22 10.39
C SER A 210 -5.58 17.78 11.08
N GLN A 211 -4.95 17.02 11.98
CA GLN A 211 -3.69 17.42 12.62
C GLN A 211 -2.46 17.14 11.75
N VAL A 212 -2.59 16.30 10.73
CA VAL A 212 -1.53 16.06 9.76
C VAL A 212 -1.67 17.07 8.63
N ASP A 213 -0.68 17.94 8.51
CA ASP A 213 -0.57 18.89 7.40
C ASP A 213 -0.59 18.12 6.06
N SER A 214 -1.37 18.58 5.09
CA SER A 214 -1.48 17.94 3.77
C SER A 214 -0.15 17.98 2.99
N ASP A 215 0.74 18.93 3.32
CA ASP A 215 2.10 19.04 2.77
C ASP A 215 3.14 18.29 3.60
N ALA A 216 2.77 17.71 4.74
CA ALA A 216 3.69 16.90 5.55
C ALA A 216 4.29 15.76 4.69
N PRO A 217 5.58 15.45 4.85
CA PRO A 217 6.23 14.33 4.15
C PRO A 217 5.61 12.96 4.44
N THR A 218 4.79 12.84 5.48
CA THR A 218 4.09 11.61 5.89
C THR A 218 2.64 11.57 5.41
N ALA A 219 2.09 12.65 4.85
CA ALA A 219 0.67 12.76 4.53
C ALA A 219 0.22 11.69 3.53
N HIS A 220 1.12 11.27 2.62
CA HIS A 220 0.83 10.25 1.61
C HIS A 220 0.50 8.89 2.18
N THR A 221 0.83 8.61 3.45
CA THR A 221 0.51 7.32 4.07
C THR A 221 -0.96 7.21 4.49
N LEU A 222 -1.73 8.30 4.41
CA LEU A 222 -3.12 8.35 4.87
C LEU A 222 -4.14 7.99 3.79
N VAL A 223 -3.71 7.62 2.57
CA VAL A 223 -4.63 7.28 1.46
C VAL A 223 -5.56 6.13 1.85
N TRP A 224 -5.01 5.01 2.35
CA TRP A 224 -5.81 3.87 2.80
C TRP A 224 -6.74 4.24 3.96
N VAL A 225 -6.23 5.02 4.93
CA VAL A 225 -7.01 5.51 6.08
C VAL A 225 -8.22 6.32 5.63
N CYS A 226 -8.01 7.28 4.72
CA CYS A 226 -9.08 8.13 4.19
C CYS A 226 -10.09 7.31 3.37
N PHE A 227 -9.61 6.33 2.60
CA PHE A 227 -10.48 5.44 1.84
C PHE A 227 -11.41 4.63 2.76
N ILE A 228 -10.88 4.00 3.81
CA ILE A 228 -11.68 3.18 4.73
C ILE A 228 -12.77 4.00 5.40
N ALA A 229 -12.43 5.19 5.89
CA ALA A 229 -13.39 6.08 6.52
C ALA A 229 -14.42 6.65 5.53
N GLY A 230 -13.96 7.00 4.31
CA GLY A 230 -14.81 7.45 3.21
C GLY A 230 -15.80 6.38 2.74
N ALA A 231 -15.41 5.10 2.76
CA ALA A 231 -16.28 3.99 2.39
C ALA A 231 -17.38 3.73 3.44
N GLU A 232 -17.04 3.91 4.72
CA GLU A 232 -17.96 3.74 5.84
C GLU A 232 -18.97 4.89 5.97
N THR A 233 -18.54 6.14 5.80
CA THR A 233 -19.41 7.29 6.09
C THR A 233 -20.56 7.46 5.09
N ASN A 234 -21.73 7.83 5.61
CA ASN A 234 -22.91 8.22 4.84
C ASN A 234 -23.11 9.74 4.76
N ASP A 235 -22.31 10.51 5.49
CA ASP A 235 -22.38 11.97 5.52
C ASP A 235 -21.64 12.57 4.31
N PRO A 236 -22.31 13.34 3.44
CA PRO A 236 -21.68 13.96 2.26
C PRO A 236 -20.48 14.85 2.59
N GLN A 237 -20.51 15.59 3.70
CA GLN A 237 -19.40 16.48 4.08
C GLN A 237 -18.17 15.69 4.52
N GLN A 238 -18.38 14.57 5.21
CA GLN A 238 -17.29 13.68 5.62
C GLN A 238 -16.68 12.97 4.40
N ARG A 239 -17.50 12.57 3.43
CA ARG A 239 -17.03 12.03 2.14
C ARG A 239 -16.17 13.02 1.39
N GLU A 240 -16.63 14.28 1.30
CA GLU A 240 -15.88 15.37 0.67
C GLU A 240 -14.52 15.58 1.36
N PHE A 241 -14.47 15.59 2.69
CA PHE A 241 -13.23 15.72 3.46
C PHE A 241 -12.19 14.63 3.10
N PHE A 242 -12.59 13.35 3.11
CA PHE A 242 -11.65 12.26 2.82
C PHE A 242 -11.21 12.24 1.35
N VAL A 243 -12.12 12.53 0.41
CA VAL A 243 -11.77 12.65 -1.02
C VAL A 243 -10.83 13.82 -1.26
N ALA A 244 -11.07 14.97 -0.64
CA ALA A 244 -10.18 16.12 -0.74
C ALA A 244 -8.76 15.76 -0.27
N ARG A 245 -8.63 15.09 0.88
CA ARG A 245 -7.33 14.67 1.42
C ARG A 245 -6.59 13.66 0.53
N MET A 246 -7.32 12.73 -0.08
CA MET A 246 -6.76 11.81 -1.08
C MET A 246 -6.28 12.57 -2.32
N ASN A 247 -7.08 13.50 -2.83
CA ASN A 247 -6.72 14.31 -4.00
C ASN A 247 -5.51 15.21 -3.75
N GLU A 248 -5.40 15.83 -2.57
CA GLU A 248 -4.21 16.57 -2.13
C GLU A 248 -2.95 15.69 -2.21
N THR A 249 -3.04 14.46 -1.72
CA THR A 249 -1.94 13.48 -1.83
C THR A 249 -1.60 13.18 -3.29
N TYR A 250 -2.61 12.95 -4.14
CA TYR A 250 -2.39 12.67 -5.56
C TYR A 250 -1.68 13.82 -6.29
N GLN A 251 -1.98 15.08 -5.96
CA GLN A 251 -1.29 16.22 -6.58
C GLN A 251 0.21 16.21 -6.34
N ARG A 252 0.64 15.64 -5.21
CA ARG A 252 2.05 15.55 -4.80
C ARG A 252 2.73 14.29 -5.32
N THR A 253 2.09 13.12 -5.17
CA THR A 253 2.71 11.82 -5.48
C THR A 253 2.52 11.38 -6.92
N ARG A 254 1.45 11.85 -7.58
CA ARG A 254 1.00 11.39 -8.90
C ARG A 254 0.71 9.88 -8.99
N PHE A 255 0.54 9.20 -7.84
CA PHE A 255 0.21 7.79 -7.80
C PHE A 255 -1.22 7.58 -8.27
N ARG A 256 -1.38 6.89 -9.40
CA ARG A 256 -2.68 6.73 -10.06
C ARG A 256 -3.62 5.80 -9.32
N ASN A 257 -3.12 5.05 -8.32
CA ASN A 257 -4.00 4.28 -7.45
C ASN A 257 -4.99 5.17 -6.67
N ILE A 258 -4.60 6.41 -6.34
CA ILE A 258 -5.43 7.34 -5.57
C ILE A 258 -6.72 7.74 -6.33
N PRO A 259 -6.67 8.31 -7.55
CA PRO A 259 -7.89 8.64 -8.29
C PRO A 259 -8.74 7.41 -8.60
N ALA A 260 -8.12 6.24 -8.85
CA ALA A 260 -8.86 4.99 -9.02
C ALA A 260 -9.57 4.55 -7.72
N ALA A 261 -8.95 4.78 -6.56
CA ALA A 261 -9.56 4.54 -5.26
C ALA A 261 -10.74 5.49 -5.01
N VAL A 262 -10.61 6.78 -5.36
CA VAL A 262 -11.72 7.74 -5.29
C VAL A 262 -12.92 7.29 -6.14
N GLN A 263 -12.69 6.84 -7.39
CA GLN A 263 -13.76 6.27 -8.23
C GLN A 263 -14.38 4.99 -7.62
N SER A 264 -13.61 4.25 -6.84
CA SER A 264 -14.11 3.08 -6.12
C SER A 264 -15.02 3.49 -4.96
N LEU A 265 -14.71 4.58 -4.24
CA LEU A 265 -15.60 5.15 -3.22
C LEU A 265 -16.95 5.58 -3.80
N GLU A 266 -16.95 6.24 -4.96
CA GLU A 266 -18.19 6.63 -5.64
C GLU A 266 -19.08 5.43 -5.94
N ARG A 267 -18.49 4.33 -6.42
CA ARG A 267 -19.21 3.06 -6.66
C ARG A 267 -19.72 2.45 -5.35
N ILE A 268 -18.92 2.47 -4.28
CA ILE A 268 -19.32 2.01 -2.94
C ILE A 268 -20.51 2.79 -2.41
N TRP A 269 -20.59 4.10 -2.66
CA TRP A 269 -21.71 4.93 -2.21
C TRP A 269 -22.99 4.68 -3.00
N MET A 270 -22.89 4.18 -4.23
CA MET A 270 -24.02 3.79 -5.08
C MET A 270 -24.46 2.34 -4.90
N ARG A 271 -23.83 1.59 -3.98
CA ARG A 271 -24.16 0.17 -3.73
C ARG A 271 -25.62 -0.02 -3.30
N LYS A 272 -26.14 -1.23 -3.48
CA LYS A 272 -27.49 -1.59 -3.03
C LYS A 272 -27.61 -1.48 -1.51
N ALA A 273 -28.74 -0.95 -1.04
CA ALA A 273 -29.05 -0.88 0.38
C ALA A 273 -29.03 -2.29 1.02
N GLY A 274 -28.53 -2.38 2.25
CA GLY A 274 -28.44 -3.64 3.00
C GLY A 274 -27.17 -4.47 2.76
N GLN A 275 -26.29 -4.08 1.82
CA GLN A 275 -24.96 -4.68 1.68
C GLN A 275 -23.90 -3.86 2.43
N LYS A 276 -23.07 -4.54 3.22
CA LYS A 276 -21.90 -3.94 3.87
C LYS A 276 -20.89 -3.57 2.78
N TRP A 277 -20.25 -2.41 2.90
CA TRP A 277 -19.28 -2.00 1.88
C TRP A 277 -18.04 -2.90 1.86
N THR A 278 -17.66 -3.47 3.00
CA THR A 278 -16.52 -4.37 3.18
C THR A 278 -16.66 -5.65 2.34
N SER A 279 -17.85 -6.24 2.25
CA SER A 279 -18.10 -7.43 1.42
C SER A 279 -18.18 -7.13 -0.08
N CYS A 280 -18.42 -5.87 -0.46
CA CYS A 280 -18.45 -5.44 -1.85
C CYS A 280 -17.07 -4.99 -2.37
N LEU A 281 -16.05 -4.84 -1.50
CA LEU A 281 -14.73 -4.32 -1.90
C LEU A 281 -14.08 -5.11 -3.05
N PRO A 282 -14.09 -6.46 -3.08
CA PRO A 282 -13.44 -7.21 -4.16
C PRO A 282 -14.05 -6.95 -5.53
N GLU A 283 -15.36 -6.69 -5.58
CA GLU A 283 -16.06 -6.36 -6.83
C GLU A 283 -15.88 -4.88 -7.20
N LEU A 284 -15.96 -3.99 -6.22
CA LEU A 284 -16.03 -2.55 -6.43
C LEU A 284 -14.65 -1.87 -6.44
N THR A 285 -13.58 -2.54 -6.05
CA THR A 285 -12.23 -1.95 -5.97
C THR A 285 -11.25 -2.76 -6.80
N GLN A 286 -10.76 -2.18 -7.89
CA GLN A 286 -9.81 -2.81 -8.80
C GLN A 286 -8.43 -2.17 -8.70
N VAL A 287 -8.03 -1.81 -7.48
CA VAL A 287 -6.79 -1.08 -7.26
C VAL A 287 -6.24 -1.33 -5.86
N LEU A 288 -4.91 -1.34 -5.74
CA LEU A 288 -4.23 -1.36 -4.45
C LEU A 288 -4.30 0.03 -3.81
N VAL A 289 -5.22 0.22 -2.88
CA VAL A 289 -5.35 1.48 -2.12
C VAL A 289 -4.25 1.54 -1.06
N MET A 290 -3.27 2.43 -1.25
CA MET A 290 -2.12 2.62 -0.36
C MET A 290 -1.58 4.04 -0.44
#